data_AF-A0A6A3QCN4-F1
#
_entry.id   AF-A0A6A3QCN4-F1
#
_cell.length_a   1.000
_cell.length_b   1.000
_cell.length_c   1.000
_cell.angle_alpha   90.00
_cell.angle_beta   90.00
_cell.angle_gamma   90.00
#
_symmetry.space_group_name_H-M   'P 1'
#
loop_
_entity.id
_entity.type
_entity.pdbx_description
1 polymer ?
#
loop_
_entity_poly.entity_id
_entity_poly.type
_entity_poly.pdbx_seq_one_letter_code
_entity_poly.pdbx_strand_id
1 'polypeptide(L)'
;MNVLDLAVFNALQARQQRMTAHTLDELVENVKMAFDELPPASLNAGFLTLQCVMDDCVAAGGDNTFKIRHMSKSKIAREGRLPRIIKCSDTTVSFLPAP
;
A
#
# COMPACT_ATOMS: atom_id res chain seq x y z
N MET A 1 9.09 -6.64 4.51
CA MET A 1 8.19 -5.66 3.84
C MET A 1 8.15 -5.97 2.35
N ASN A 2 7.06 -6.54 1.85
CA ASN A 2 6.88 -6.86 0.43
C ASN A 2 5.74 -6.01 -0.14
N VAL A 3 6.01 -5.25 -1.22
CA VAL A 3 5.01 -4.36 -1.85
C VAL A 3 3.87 -5.13 -2.51
N LEU A 4 4.16 -6.36 -2.99
CA LEU A 4 3.15 -7.20 -3.62
C LEU A 4 2.10 -7.61 -2.59
N ASP A 5 2.54 -8.10 -1.44
CA ASP A 5 1.65 -8.49 -0.34
C ASP A 5 0.93 -7.28 0.26
N LEU A 6 1.65 -6.18 0.50
CA LEU A 6 1.11 -5.00 1.17
C LEU A 6 0.01 -4.31 0.34
N ALA A 7 0.18 -4.24 -0.99
CA ALA A 7 -0.65 -3.41 -1.84
C ALA A 7 -1.30 -4.17 -3.00
N VAL A 8 -0.52 -4.88 -3.80
CA VAL A 8 -1.00 -5.43 -5.08
C VAL A 8 -1.99 -6.56 -4.84
N PHE A 9 -1.60 -7.60 -4.09
CA PHE A 9 -2.47 -8.74 -3.79
C PHE A 9 -3.67 -8.33 -2.93
N ASN A 10 -3.48 -7.43 -1.96
CA ASN A 10 -4.60 -6.87 -1.19
C ASN A 10 -5.63 -6.17 -2.09
N ALA A 11 -5.19 -5.36 -3.06
CA ALA A 11 -6.09 -4.66 -3.97
C ALA A 11 -6.78 -5.61 -4.95
N LEU A 12 -6.07 -6.63 -5.44
CA LEU A 12 -6.64 -7.68 -6.31
C LEU A 12 -7.68 -8.51 -5.56
N GLN A 13 -7.36 -8.95 -4.34
CA GLN A 13 -8.25 -9.75 -3.52
C GLN A 13 -9.51 -8.97 -3.14
N ALA A 14 -9.38 -7.70 -2.76
CA ALA A 14 -10.54 -6.85 -2.47
C ALA A 14 -11.47 -6.67 -3.69
N ARG A 15 -10.94 -6.75 -4.91
CA ARG A 15 -11.73 -6.74 -6.15
C ARG A 15 -12.35 -8.10 -6.45
N GLN A 16 -11.54 -9.16 -6.43
CA GLN A 16 -11.99 -10.52 -6.67
C GLN A 16 -13.10 -10.94 -5.70
N GLN A 17 -13.05 -10.52 -4.43
CA GLN A 17 -14.10 -10.81 -3.44
C GLN A 17 -15.48 -10.20 -3.79
N ARG A 18 -15.54 -9.25 -4.71
CA ARG A 18 -16.79 -8.67 -5.22
C ARG A 18 -17.34 -9.42 -6.43
N MET A 19 -16.62 -10.42 -6.92
CA MET A 19 -16.95 -11.23 -8.08
C MET A 19 -17.35 -12.64 -7.61
N THR A 20 -18.33 -13.24 -8.27
CA THR A 20 -18.75 -14.62 -8.00
C THR A 20 -17.95 -15.58 -8.86
N ALA A 21 -17.49 -16.69 -8.27
CA ALA A 21 -16.89 -17.81 -8.98
C ALA A 21 -17.41 -19.12 -8.36
N HIS A 22 -17.84 -20.05 -9.20
CA HIS A 22 -18.31 -21.38 -8.83
C HIS A 22 -17.36 -22.48 -9.30
N THR A 23 -16.36 -22.12 -10.10
CA THR A 23 -15.31 -23.03 -10.60
C THR A 23 -13.93 -22.40 -10.44
N LEU A 24 -12.89 -23.24 -10.52
CA LEU A 24 -11.51 -22.75 -10.52
C LEU A 24 -11.24 -21.85 -11.74
N ASP A 25 -11.78 -22.20 -12.90
CA ASP A 25 -11.58 -21.42 -14.13
C ASP A 25 -12.21 -20.03 -14.01
N GLU A 26 -13.42 -19.94 -13.45
CA GLU A 26 -14.06 -18.66 -13.15
C GLU A 26 -13.25 -17.83 -12.14
N LEU A 27 -12.66 -18.47 -11.12
CA LEU A 27 -11.81 -17.78 -10.16
C LEU A 27 -10.55 -17.20 -10.85
N VAL A 28 -9.91 -17.98 -11.71
CA VAL A 28 -8.72 -17.54 -12.47
C VAL A 28 -9.08 -16.37 -13.39
N GLU A 29 -10.23 -16.43 -14.06
CA GLU A 29 -10.69 -15.35 -14.94
C GLU A 29 -11.00 -14.07 -14.14
N ASN A 30 -11.66 -14.20 -12.98
CA ASN A 30 -11.93 -13.08 -12.10
C ASN A 30 -10.64 -12.39 -11.62
N VAL A 31 -9.58 -13.16 -11.31
CA VAL A 31 -8.29 -12.58 -10.90
C VAL A 31 -7.62 -11.84 -12.06
N LYS A 32 -7.65 -12.39 -13.27
CA LYS A 32 -7.13 -11.71 -14.47
C LYS A 32 -7.85 -10.39 -14.73
N MET A 33 -9.18 -10.41 -14.72
CA MET A 33 -10.00 -9.21 -14.88
C MET A 33 -9.73 -8.18 -13.78
N ALA A 34 -9.64 -8.62 -12.51
CA ALA A 34 -9.31 -7.74 -11.40
C ALA A 34 -7.93 -7.09 -11.54
N PHE A 35 -6.98 -7.78 -12.18
CA PHE A 35 -5.65 -7.26 -12.49
C PHE A 35 -5.69 -6.25 -13.64
N ASP A 36 -6.36 -6.57 -14.73
CA ASP A 36 -6.48 -5.68 -15.89
C ASP A 36 -7.23 -4.39 -15.54
N GLU A 37 -8.22 -4.47 -14.65
CA GLU A 37 -8.98 -3.33 -14.15
C GLU A 37 -8.33 -2.60 -12.95
N LEU A 38 -7.13 -3.03 -12.51
CA LEU A 38 -6.49 -2.45 -11.35
C LEU A 38 -6.02 -1.01 -11.66
N PRO A 39 -6.56 0.02 -10.99
CA PRO A 39 -6.23 1.40 -11.31
C PRO A 39 -4.77 1.71 -10.93
N PRO A 40 -4.01 2.42 -11.77
CA PRO A 40 -2.66 2.89 -11.42
C PRO A 40 -2.62 3.69 -10.12
N ALA A 41 -3.71 4.42 -9.81
CA ALA A 41 -3.86 5.15 -8.56
C ALA A 41 -3.83 4.24 -7.31
N SER A 42 -4.37 3.01 -7.41
CA SER A 42 -4.32 2.02 -6.33
C SER A 42 -2.89 1.53 -6.09
N LEU A 43 -2.15 1.27 -7.17
CA LEU A 43 -0.73 0.89 -7.08
C LEU A 43 0.09 2.01 -6.43
N ASN A 44 -0.08 3.25 -6.89
CA ASN A 44 0.61 4.40 -6.31
C ASN A 44 0.28 4.57 -4.81
N ALA A 45 -0.99 4.40 -4.43
CA ALA A 45 -1.40 4.43 -3.03
C ALA A 45 -0.72 3.32 -2.20
N GLY A 46 -0.49 2.16 -2.81
CA GLY A 46 0.30 1.06 -2.27
C GLY A 46 1.75 1.45 -1.98
N PHE A 47 2.45 2.02 -2.97
CA PHE A 47 3.83 2.49 -2.81
C PHE A 47 3.97 3.56 -1.73
N LEU A 48 3.02 4.50 -1.62
CA LEU A 48 3.02 5.48 -0.54
C LEU A 48 2.79 4.83 0.84
N THR A 49 1.97 3.78 0.89
CA THR A 49 1.80 3.00 2.12
C THR A 49 3.09 2.28 2.49
N LEU A 50 3.81 1.71 1.51
CA LEU A 50 5.11 1.07 1.76
C LEU A 50 6.11 2.05 2.35
N GLN A 51 6.21 3.27 1.82
CA GLN A 51 7.10 4.31 2.36
C GLN A 51 6.73 4.65 3.82
N CYS A 52 5.45 4.73 4.16
CA CYS A 52 5.02 4.91 5.55
C CYS A 52 5.36 3.72 6.43
N VAL A 53 5.13 2.49 5.97
CA VAL A 53 5.44 1.28 6.73
C VAL A 53 6.95 1.16 6.98
N MET A 54 7.79 1.58 6.03
CA MET A 54 9.24 1.65 6.22
C MET A 54 9.62 2.67 7.30
N ASP A 55 9.04 3.88 7.25
CA ASP A 55 9.23 4.89 8.30
C ASP A 55 8.77 4.39 9.67
N ASP A 56 7.55 3.82 9.76
CA ASP A 56 6.97 3.33 11.01
C ASP A 56 7.78 2.15 11.59
N CYS A 57 8.32 1.25 10.73
CA CYS A 57 9.18 0.15 11.15
C CYS A 57 10.50 0.64 11.75
N VAL A 58 11.16 1.61 11.10
CA VAL A 58 12.39 2.19 11.65
C VAL A 58 12.11 2.96 12.93
N ALA A 59 11.03 3.75 12.96
CA ALA A 59 10.58 4.45 14.17
C ALA A 59 10.31 3.49 15.34
N ALA A 60 9.85 2.26 15.06
CA ALA A 60 9.63 1.20 16.05
C ALA A 60 10.88 0.37 16.36
N GLY A 61 12.08 0.80 15.96
CA GLY A 61 13.33 0.07 16.22
C GLY A 61 13.45 -1.25 15.47
N GLY A 62 12.75 -1.40 14.34
CA GLY A 62 12.72 -2.62 13.52
C GLY A 62 11.60 -3.61 13.88
N ASP A 63 10.75 -3.30 14.86
CA ASP A 63 9.54 -4.09 15.15
C ASP A 63 8.51 -3.94 14.01
N ASN A 64 7.61 -4.92 13.87
CA ASN A 64 6.47 -4.90 12.95
C ASN A 64 5.12 -4.66 13.66
N THR A 65 5.14 -4.54 14.99
CA THR A 65 3.94 -4.34 15.81
C THR A 65 3.56 -2.86 15.88
N PHE A 66 3.11 -2.30 14.76
CA PHE A 66 2.65 -0.91 14.69
C PHE A 66 1.39 -0.76 13.84
N LYS A 67 0.64 0.32 14.08
CA LYS A 67 -0.54 0.65 13.27
C LYS A 67 -0.10 1.36 12.00
N ILE A 68 -0.49 0.83 10.85
CA ILE A 68 -0.24 1.46 9.55
C ILE A 68 -0.92 2.83 9.51
N ARG A 69 -0.13 3.87 9.20
CA ARG A 69 -0.61 5.25 9.09
C ARG A 69 -1.62 5.41 7.93
N HIS A 70 -2.85 5.82 8.25
CA HIS A 70 -3.86 6.19 7.26
C HIS A 70 -3.78 7.70 6.93
N MET A 71 -3.42 8.05 5.69
CA MET A 71 -3.25 9.45 5.25
C MET A 71 -4.35 9.95 4.29
N SER A 72 -5.49 9.26 4.18
CA SER A 72 -6.58 9.66 3.27
C SER A 72 -6.13 9.94 1.83
N LYS A 73 -5.26 9.07 1.29
CA LYS A 73 -4.59 9.22 -0.02
C LYS A 73 -5.53 9.64 -1.15
N SER A 74 -6.71 9.00 -1.25
CA SER A 74 -7.70 9.32 -2.29
C SER A 74 -8.21 10.76 -2.22
N LYS A 75 -8.41 11.30 -1.00
CA LYS A 75 -8.82 12.69 -0.80
C LYS A 75 -7.72 13.64 -1.26
N ILE A 76 -6.48 13.40 -0.81
CA ILE A 76 -5.31 14.24 -1.15
C ILE A 76 -5.02 14.20 -2.66
N ALA A 77 -5.20 13.04 -3.29
CA ALA A 77 -5.07 12.88 -4.75
C ALA A 77 -6.11 13.70 -5.51
N ARG A 78 -7.37 13.70 -5.07
CA ARG A 78 -8.45 14.52 -5.66
C ARG A 78 -8.16 16.02 -5.55
N GLU A 79 -7.46 16.43 -4.51
CA GLU A 79 -7.01 17.82 -4.31
C GLU A 79 -5.73 18.15 -5.10
N GLY A 80 -5.14 17.20 -5.84
CA GLY A 80 -3.90 17.41 -6.60
C GLY A 80 -2.64 17.53 -5.73
N ARG A 81 -2.72 17.14 -4.45
CA ARG A 81 -1.68 17.36 -3.44
C ARG A 81 -0.96 16.10 -3.01
N LEU A 82 -1.17 14.97 -3.71
CA LEU A 82 -0.63 13.68 -3.30
C LEU A 82 0.90 13.70 -3.43
N PRO A 83 1.65 13.48 -2.34
CA PRO A 83 3.10 13.47 -2.41
C PRO A 83 3.58 12.26 -3.22
N ARG A 84 4.71 12.40 -3.91
CA ARG A 84 5.41 11.27 -4.53
C ARG A 84 6.34 10.55 -3.55
N ILE A 85 6.85 11.29 -2.56
CA ILE A 85 7.81 10.83 -1.56
C ILE A 85 7.29 11.23 -0.19
N ILE A 86 7.27 10.28 0.75
CA ILE A 86 6.95 10.51 2.15
C ILE A 86 8.23 10.88 2.89
N LYS A 87 8.19 11.97 3.65
CA LYS A 87 9.30 12.36 4.54
C LYS A 87 9.32 11.43 5.76
N CYS A 88 10.51 10.99 6.15
CA CYS A 88 10.71 10.27 7.40
C CYS A 88 10.29 11.13 8.60
N SER A 89 9.77 10.48 9.63
CA SER A 89 9.44 11.12 10.90
C SER A 89 10.70 11.54 11.66
N ASP A 90 10.57 12.49 12.59
CA ASP A 90 11.68 12.93 13.44
C ASP A 90 12.27 11.77 14.24
N THR A 91 11.43 10.82 14.68
CA THR A 91 11.87 9.59 15.34
C THR A 91 12.78 8.77 14.43
N THR A 92 12.38 8.52 13.19
CA THR A 92 13.21 7.81 12.21
C THR A 92 14.52 8.55 11.94
N VAL A 93 14.46 9.87 11.77
CA VAL A 93 15.65 10.71 11.53
C VAL A 93 16.61 10.69 12.71
N SER A 94 16.11 10.56 13.95
CA SER A 94 16.95 10.50 15.16
C SER A 94 17.88 9.29 15.23
N PHE A 95 17.62 8.24 14.43
CA PHE A 95 18.50 7.08 14.32
C PHE A 95 19.67 7.29 13.35
N LEU A 96 19.65 8.36 12.55
CA LEU A 96 20.77 8.68 11.68
C LEU A 96 21.93 9.22 12.52
N PRO A 97 23.18 8.86 12.18
CA PRO A 97 24.35 9.47 12.81
C PRO A 97 24.34 10.99 12.55
N ALA A 98 24.85 11.76 13.52
CA ALA A 98 25.03 13.19 13.34
C ALA A 98 25.90 13.47 12.09
N PRO A 99 25.57 14.52 11.32
CA PRO A 99 26.31 14.87 10.10
C PRO A 99 27.78 15.21 10.35
#